data_AF-A0A7C7J1C4-F1
#
_entry.id   AF-A0A7C7J1C4-F1
#
_cell.length_a   1.000
_cell.length_b   1.000
_cell.length_c   1.000
_cell.angle_alpha   90.00
_cell.angle_beta   90.00
_cell.angle_gamma   90.00
#
_symmetry.space_group_name_H-M   'P 1'
#
loop_
_entity.id
_entity.type
_entity.pdbx_description
1 polymer ?
#
loop_
_entity_poly.entity_id
_entity_poly.type
_entity_poly.pdbx_seq_one_letter_code
_entity_poly.pdbx_strand_id
1 'polypeptide(L)'
;MTAQSEGMDAMVESTIERWFSRAFQERCATVVDPIRAMIRSTPLDGYCGCSRAIMGLNLTEQIASITLPTLLMVGRDDPGTPVAAHETIQQQIAGSELVVIPDALHFSNIEQREPSTPSFWSFSHDTVDPSMSHDPGRFVGTL
;
A
#
# COMPACT_ATOMS: atom_id res chain seq x y z
N MET A 1 -17.41 -11.64 11.84
CA MET A 1 -16.01 -11.42 11.40
C MET A 1 -15.10 -11.94 12.49
N THR A 2 -14.03 -12.68 12.18
CA THR A 2 -13.12 -13.29 13.18
C THR A 2 -12.68 -12.29 14.26
N ALA A 3 -12.33 -11.07 13.88
CA ALA A 3 -12.00 -10.01 14.83
C ALA A 3 -13.10 -9.74 15.89
N GLN A 4 -14.37 -9.82 15.52
CA GLN A 4 -15.49 -9.57 16.45
C GLN A 4 -15.71 -10.73 17.43
N SER A 5 -15.47 -11.97 16.99
CA SER A 5 -15.67 -13.17 17.82
C SER A 5 -14.46 -13.50 18.68
N GLU A 6 -13.25 -13.24 18.17
CA GLU A 6 -11.99 -13.74 18.73
C GLU A 6 -10.98 -12.62 19.04
N GLY A 7 -11.34 -11.36 18.77
CA GLY A 7 -10.49 -10.20 19.02
C GLY A 7 -9.38 -10.02 17.98
N MET A 8 -8.54 -8.99 18.19
CA MET A 8 -7.45 -8.66 17.26
C MET A 8 -6.28 -9.63 17.32
N ASP A 9 -6.09 -10.35 18.43
CA ASP A 9 -5.04 -11.38 18.54
C ASP A 9 -5.19 -12.47 17.46
N ALA A 10 -6.43 -12.90 17.20
CA ALA A 10 -6.72 -13.90 16.17
C ALA A 10 -6.43 -13.41 14.73
N MET A 11 -6.32 -12.10 14.54
CA MET A 11 -6.03 -11.50 13.23
C MET A 11 -4.52 -11.37 12.94
N VAL A 12 -3.65 -11.52 13.94
CA VAL A 12 -2.23 -11.17 13.83
C VAL A 12 -1.52 -12.03 12.79
N GLU A 13 -1.41 -13.34 13.01
CA GLU A 13 -0.57 -14.19 12.16
C GLU A 13 -1.15 -14.33 10.74
N SER A 14 -2.47 -14.50 10.61
CA SER A 14 -3.12 -14.55 9.29
C SER A 14 -2.98 -13.25 8.48
N THR A 15 -2.79 -12.11 9.15
CA THR A 15 -2.50 -10.84 8.48
C THR A 15 -1.03 -10.74 8.09
N ILE A 16 -0.12 -11.12 8.99
CA ILE A 16 1.32 -11.11 8.71
C ILE A 16 1.68 -12.06 7.56
N GLU A 17 1.09 -13.25 7.51
CA GLU A 17 1.28 -14.22 6.43
C GLU A 17 0.86 -13.71 5.06
N ARG A 18 -0.15 -12.82 5.00
CA ARG A 18 -0.57 -12.17 3.75
C ARG A 18 0.28 -10.95 3.42
N TRP A 19 0.93 -10.34 4.41
CA TRP A 19 1.67 -9.09 4.24
C TRP A 19 3.14 -9.28 3.90
N PHE A 20 3.75 -10.36 4.40
CA PHE A 20 5.18 -10.63 4.27
C PHE A 20 5.46 -12.10 3.97
N SER A 21 6.46 -12.36 3.13
CA SER A 21 6.89 -13.73 2.90
C SER A 21 7.45 -14.34 4.18
N ARG A 22 7.30 -15.65 4.33
CA ARG A 22 7.90 -16.39 5.45
C ARG A 22 9.40 -16.13 5.56
N ALA A 23 10.09 -16.08 4.43
CA ALA A 23 11.53 -15.83 4.39
C ALA A 23 11.89 -14.43 4.92
N PHE A 24 11.07 -13.41 4.66
CA PHE A 24 11.26 -12.08 5.23
C PHE A 24 10.95 -12.06 6.73
N GLN A 25 9.89 -12.73 7.17
CA GLN A 25 9.56 -12.85 8.59
C GLN A 25 10.71 -13.47 9.40
N GLU A 26 11.32 -14.54 8.89
CA GLU A 26 12.43 -15.23 9.55
C GLU A 26 13.72 -14.37 9.60
N ARG A 27 14.02 -13.62 8.52
CA ARG A 27 15.26 -12.82 8.44
C ARG A 27 15.15 -11.44 9.11
N CYS A 28 13.95 -10.87 9.18
CA CYS A 28 13.69 -9.48 9.60
C CYS A 28 12.67 -9.42 10.77
N ALA A 29 12.75 -10.34 11.72
CA ALA A 29 11.86 -10.36 12.89
C ALA A 29 11.81 -9.02 13.64
N THR A 30 12.94 -8.30 13.74
CA THR A 30 13.02 -6.96 14.36
C THR A 30 12.15 -5.90 13.67
N VAL A 31 11.79 -6.11 12.40
CA VAL A 31 10.87 -5.25 11.64
C VAL A 31 9.43 -5.76 11.74
N VAL A 32 9.23 -7.08 11.69
CA VAL A 32 7.90 -7.69 11.65
C VAL A 32 7.22 -7.74 13.03
N ASP A 33 7.97 -7.94 14.11
CA ASP A 33 7.39 -8.06 15.47
C ASP A 33 6.74 -6.77 15.98
N PRO A 34 7.30 -5.56 15.72
CA PRO A 34 6.56 -4.32 15.96
C PRO A 34 5.24 -4.23 15.18
N ILE A 35 5.19 -4.75 13.96
CA ILE A 35 3.97 -4.78 13.13
C ILE A 35 2.95 -5.75 13.73
N ARG A 36 3.38 -6.92 14.21
CA ARG A 36 2.52 -7.83 14.99
C ARG A 36 1.90 -7.13 16.20
N ALA A 37 2.71 -6.40 16.97
CA ALA A 37 2.25 -5.66 18.14
C ALA A 37 1.27 -4.53 17.76
N MET A 38 1.51 -3.85 16.64
CA MET A 38 0.61 -2.84 16.09
C MET A 38 -0.75 -3.44 15.69
N ILE A 39 -0.77 -4.58 14.99
CA ILE A 39 -2.03 -5.27 14.62
C ILE A 39 -2.79 -5.65 15.90
N ARG A 40 -2.12 -6.27 16.86
CA ARG A 40 -2.69 -6.69 18.14
C ARG A 40 -3.31 -5.53 18.93
N SER A 41 -2.67 -4.36 18.92
CA SER A 41 -3.11 -3.17 19.65
C SER A 41 -4.10 -2.30 18.90
N THR A 42 -4.46 -2.66 17.66
CA THR A 42 -5.45 -1.90 16.88
C THR A 42 -6.83 -1.97 17.58
N PRO A 43 -7.51 -0.85 17.82
CA PRO A 43 -8.84 -0.87 18.44
C PRO A 43 -9.85 -1.67 17.58
N LEU A 44 -10.54 -2.62 18.20
CA LEU A 44 -11.47 -3.52 17.51
C LEU A 44 -12.56 -2.77 16.74
N ASP A 45 -13.16 -1.76 17.35
CA ASP A 45 -14.21 -0.95 16.70
C ASP A 45 -13.69 -0.21 15.48
N GLY A 46 -12.44 0.26 15.53
CA GLY A 46 -11.75 0.89 14.39
C GLY A 46 -11.51 -0.13 13.27
N TYR A 47 -10.95 -1.29 13.59
CA TYR A 47 -10.71 -2.36 12.61
C TYR A 47 -12.01 -2.79 11.92
N CYS A 48 -13.07 -3.05 12.70
CA CYS A 48 -14.37 -3.46 12.17
C CYS A 48 -15.04 -2.34 11.37
N GLY A 49 -14.92 -1.09 11.80
CA GLY A 49 -15.41 0.09 11.09
C GLY A 49 -14.77 0.21 9.70
N CYS A 50 -13.44 0.23 9.63
CA CYS A 50 -12.69 0.29 8.38
C CYS A 50 -12.98 -0.92 7.48
N SER A 51 -13.00 -2.12 8.06
CA SER A 51 -13.30 -3.35 7.31
C SER A 51 -14.68 -3.29 6.64
N ARG A 52 -15.70 -2.77 7.33
CA ARG A 52 -17.04 -2.56 6.73
C ARG A 52 -17.04 -1.49 5.65
N ALA A 53 -16.28 -0.41 5.85
CA ALA A 53 -16.20 0.69 4.88
C ALA A 53 -15.62 0.21 3.54
N ILE A 54 -14.56 -0.59 3.56
CA ILE A 54 -13.92 -1.08 2.33
C ILE A 54 -14.63 -2.30 1.71
N MET A 55 -15.35 -3.10 2.49
CA MET A 55 -15.98 -4.35 2.03
C MET A 55 -16.95 -4.15 0.86
N GLY A 56 -17.68 -3.04 0.83
CA GLY A 56 -18.61 -2.70 -0.25
C GLY A 56 -18.06 -1.68 -1.25
N LEU A 57 -16.81 -1.26 -1.09
CA LEU A 57 -16.23 -0.22 -1.93
C LEU A 57 -15.89 -0.79 -3.31
N ASN A 58 -16.57 -0.30 -4.33
CA ASN A 58 -16.24 -0.58 -5.73
C ASN A 58 -16.08 0.74 -6.48
N LEU A 59 -14.86 1.05 -6.87
CA LEU A 59 -14.52 2.27 -7.63
C LEU A 59 -14.11 1.97 -9.07
N THR A 60 -14.31 0.73 -9.55
CA THR A 60 -13.78 0.29 -10.85
C THR A 60 -14.24 1.21 -11.99
N GLU A 61 -15.51 1.57 -12.04
CA GLU A 61 -16.07 2.46 -13.08
C GLU A 61 -15.52 3.90 -13.03
N GLN A 62 -14.96 4.31 -11.89
CA GLN A 62 -14.41 5.66 -11.70
C GLN A 62 -12.92 5.76 -12.05
N ILE A 63 -12.22 4.63 -12.21
CA ILE A 63 -10.76 4.60 -12.44
C ILE A 63 -10.38 5.41 -13.68
N ALA A 64 -11.17 5.29 -14.76
CA ALA A 64 -10.91 6.00 -16.02
C ALA A 64 -11.01 7.53 -15.92
N SER A 65 -11.52 8.08 -14.81
CA SER A 65 -11.56 9.52 -14.56
C SER A 65 -10.23 10.09 -14.06
N ILE A 66 -9.25 9.24 -13.73
CA ILE A 66 -7.93 9.68 -13.27
C ILE A 66 -7.15 10.24 -14.46
N THR A 67 -6.86 11.54 -14.43
CA THR A 67 -6.10 12.25 -15.48
C THR A 67 -4.68 12.64 -15.07
N LEU A 68 -4.31 12.43 -13.81
CA LEU A 68 -2.98 12.74 -13.31
C LEU A 68 -2.00 11.61 -13.62
N PRO A 69 -0.69 11.91 -13.79
CA PRO A 69 0.32 10.86 -13.85
C PRO A 69 0.15 9.89 -12.68
N THR A 70 0.11 8.59 -12.98
CA THR A 70 -0.15 7.56 -11.97
C THR A 70 0.86 6.43 -12.06
N LEU A 71 1.52 6.14 -10.94
CA LEU A 71 2.36 4.96 -10.75
C LEU A 71 1.62 3.93 -9.89
N LEU A 72 1.50 2.72 -10.42
CA LEU A 72 0.98 1.54 -9.73
C LEU A 72 2.16 0.67 -9.31
N MET A 73 2.19 0.26 -8.04
CA MET A 73 3.24 -0.60 -7.50
C MET A 73 2.61 -1.77 -6.75
N VAL A 74 3.10 -2.97 -7.01
CA VAL A 74 2.55 -4.19 -6.41
C VAL A 74 3.64 -5.22 -6.16
N GLY A 75 3.55 -5.96 -5.04
CA GLY A 75 4.37 -7.14 -4.82
C GLY A 75 3.90 -8.29 -5.71
N ARG A 76 4.83 -8.97 -6.38
CA ARG A 76 4.52 -10.07 -7.33
C ARG A 76 3.64 -11.14 -6.71
N ASP A 77 3.84 -11.42 -5.42
CA ASP A 77 3.23 -12.53 -4.71
C ASP A 77 2.10 -12.07 -3.75
N ASP A 78 1.63 -10.83 -3.86
CA ASP A 78 0.54 -10.30 -3.03
C ASP A 78 -0.81 -10.99 -3.33
N PRO A 79 -1.38 -11.76 -2.38
CA PRO A 79 -2.66 -12.42 -2.59
C PRO A 79 -3.87 -11.50 -2.36
N GLY A 80 -3.69 -10.38 -1.65
CA GLY A 80 -4.75 -9.45 -1.29
C GLY A 80 -5.03 -8.42 -2.38
N THR A 81 -3.98 -7.92 -3.03
CA THR A 81 -4.08 -7.01 -4.18
C THR A 81 -3.23 -7.52 -5.33
N PRO A 82 -3.69 -8.54 -6.08
CA PRO A 82 -2.85 -9.25 -7.05
C PRO A 82 -2.45 -8.37 -8.24
N VAL A 83 -1.38 -8.78 -8.95
CA VAL A 83 -0.87 -8.10 -10.16
C VAL A 83 -1.98 -7.92 -11.20
N ALA A 84 -2.82 -8.93 -11.43
CA ALA A 84 -3.92 -8.86 -12.40
C ALA A 84 -4.95 -7.75 -12.08
N ALA A 85 -5.19 -7.45 -10.80
CA ALA A 85 -6.04 -6.33 -10.41
C ALA A 85 -5.38 -4.99 -10.77
N HIS A 86 -4.06 -4.88 -10.59
CA HIS A 86 -3.28 -3.70 -10.97
C HIS A 86 -3.21 -3.52 -12.49
N GLU A 87 -3.07 -4.59 -13.27
CA GLU A 87 -3.16 -4.55 -14.73
C GLU A 87 -4.53 -4.04 -15.18
N THR A 88 -5.61 -4.46 -14.51
CA THR A 88 -6.98 -3.96 -14.77
C THR A 88 -7.11 -2.47 -14.47
N ILE A 89 -6.46 -1.98 -13.41
CA ILE A 89 -6.41 -0.53 -13.09
C ILE A 89 -5.58 0.20 -14.16
N GLN A 90 -4.41 -0.31 -14.51
CA GLN A 90 -3.48 0.29 -15.47
C GLN A 90 -4.15 0.50 -16.84
N GLN A 91 -4.91 -0.49 -17.32
CA GLN A 91 -5.63 -0.41 -18.60
C GLN A 91 -6.66 0.72 -18.64
N GLN A 92 -7.12 1.20 -17.49
CA GLN A 92 -8.13 2.27 -17.40
C GLN A 92 -7.51 3.64 -17.18
N ILE A 93 -6.30 3.73 -16.63
CA ILE A 93 -5.61 5.01 -16.40
C ILE A 93 -4.64 5.28 -17.54
N ALA A 94 -5.00 6.21 -18.42
CA ALA A 94 -4.17 6.60 -19.55
C ALA A 94 -2.80 7.12 -19.09
N GLY A 95 -1.72 6.56 -19.64
CA GLY A 95 -0.34 6.94 -19.31
C GLY A 95 0.14 6.46 -17.94
N SER A 96 -0.56 5.53 -17.29
CA SER A 96 -0.08 4.94 -16.03
C SER A 96 1.06 3.96 -16.21
N GLU A 97 1.94 3.92 -15.22
CA GLU A 97 3.06 2.98 -15.13
C GLU A 97 2.75 1.89 -14.10
N LEU A 98 3.17 0.65 -14.36
CA LEU A 98 3.03 -0.47 -13.42
C LEU A 98 4.40 -1.08 -13.13
N VAL A 99 4.76 -1.10 -11.84
CA VAL A 99 5.98 -1.72 -11.34
C VAL A 99 5.61 -2.93 -10.48
N VAL A 100 6.01 -4.11 -10.96
CA VAL A 100 5.85 -5.38 -10.24
C VAL A 100 7.14 -5.71 -9.50
N ILE A 101 7.09 -5.70 -8.18
CA ILE A 101 8.25 -5.91 -7.31
C ILE A 101 8.43 -7.42 -7.08
N PRO A 102 9.55 -8.02 -7.50
CA PRO A 102 9.81 -9.44 -7.28
C PRO A 102 10.00 -9.76 -5.79
N ASP A 103 9.71 -11.01 -5.41
CA ASP A 103 9.96 -11.54 -4.06
C ASP A 103 9.33 -10.68 -2.95
N ALA A 104 8.10 -10.21 -3.18
CA ALA A 104 7.36 -9.33 -2.28
C ALA A 104 5.87 -9.65 -2.25
N LEU A 105 5.27 -9.58 -1.07
CA LEU A 105 3.82 -9.60 -0.86
C LEU A 105 3.28 -8.15 -0.71
N HIS A 106 2.29 -7.96 0.17
CA HIS A 106 1.52 -6.73 0.30
C HIS A 106 2.35 -5.50 0.68
N PHE A 107 3.30 -5.65 1.60
CA PHE A 107 4.19 -4.56 2.02
C PHE A 107 5.54 -4.61 1.31
N SER A 108 5.47 -4.57 -0.03
CA SER A 108 6.63 -4.58 -0.93
C SER A 108 7.63 -3.46 -0.66
N ASN A 109 7.18 -2.30 -0.19
CA ASN A 109 8.04 -1.18 0.21
C ASN A 109 8.88 -1.45 1.48
N ILE A 110 8.45 -2.40 2.32
CA ILE A 110 9.18 -2.83 3.51
C ILE A 110 10.02 -4.06 3.19
N GLU A 111 9.43 -5.03 2.51
CA GLU A 111 10.05 -6.31 2.18
C GLU A 111 11.18 -6.16 1.14
N GLN A 112 11.00 -5.24 0.17
CA GLN A 112 11.90 -4.98 -0.94
C GLN A 112 12.16 -3.47 -1.08
N ARG A 113 12.87 -2.90 -0.10
CA ARG A 113 13.20 -1.45 -0.08
C ARG A 113 13.99 -0.99 -1.31
N GLU A 114 14.95 -1.77 -1.75
CA GLU A 114 15.85 -1.38 -2.85
C GLU A 114 15.15 -1.32 -4.21
N PRO A 115 14.31 -2.27 -4.64
CA PRO A 115 13.54 -2.11 -5.88
C PRO A 115 12.44 -1.04 -5.80
N SER A 116 11.77 -0.88 -4.65
CA SER A 116 10.62 0.02 -4.51
C SER A 116 11.01 1.50 -4.51
N THR A 117 12.08 1.85 -3.81
CA THR A 117 12.46 3.24 -3.54
C THR A 117 12.86 4.01 -4.81
N PRO A 118 13.74 3.50 -5.68
CA PRO A 118 14.12 4.18 -6.93
C PRO A 118 12.96 4.35 -7.91
N SER A 119 12.07 3.37 -8.05
CA SER A 119 10.89 3.48 -8.92
C SER A 119 9.98 4.62 -8.48
N PHE A 120 9.70 4.73 -7.18
CA PHE A 120 8.93 5.83 -6.63
C PHE A 120 9.60 7.19 -6.87
N TRP A 121 10.91 7.29 -6.62
CA TRP A 121 11.63 8.55 -6.81
C TRP A 121 11.75 8.95 -8.27
N SER A 122 12.05 8.03 -9.18
CA SER A 122 12.15 8.32 -10.63
C SER A 122 10.85 8.92 -11.13
N PHE A 123 9.74 8.22 -10.87
CA PHE A 123 8.42 8.69 -11.25
C PHE A 123 8.09 10.07 -10.63
N SER A 124 8.44 10.29 -9.37
CA SER A 124 8.22 11.59 -8.71
C SER A 124 9.01 12.71 -9.38
N HIS A 125 10.26 12.48 -9.80
CA HIS A 125 11.05 13.50 -10.49
C HIS A 125 10.54 13.77 -11.91
N ASP A 126 10.10 12.74 -12.63
CA ASP A 126 9.60 12.86 -14.01
C ASP A 126 8.22 13.54 -14.09
N THR A 127 7.45 13.52 -13.01
CA THR A 127 6.08 14.05 -12.94
C THR A 127 5.95 15.40 -12.25
N VAL A 128 6.97 15.85 -11.52
CA VAL A 128 7.01 17.21 -10.97
C VAL A 128 7.31 18.19 -12.11
N ASP A 129 6.37 19.10 -12.37
CA ASP A 129 6.60 20.24 -13.25
C ASP A 129 7.82 21.03 -12.75
N PRO A 130 8.89 21.22 -13.56
CA PRO A 130 10.04 22.03 -13.18
C PRO A 130 9.68 23.47 -12.81
N SER A 131 8.52 23.97 -13.24
CA SER A 131 7.98 25.29 -12.92
C SER A 131 7.31 25.37 -11.54
N MET A 132 6.94 24.23 -10.95
CA MET A 132 6.44 24.11 -9.58
C MET A 132 7.61 24.02 -8.58
N SER A 133 8.59 24.93 -8.69
CA SER A 133 9.63 25.05 -7.68
C SER A 133 9.00 25.43 -6.35
N HIS A 134 9.35 24.71 -5.29
CA HIS A 134 8.96 25.02 -3.92
C HIS A 134 9.31 26.48 -3.62
N ASP A 135 8.33 27.36 -3.49
CA ASP A 135 8.53 28.71 -2.97
C ASP A 135 8.67 28.60 -1.44
N PRO A 136 9.89 28.75 -0.86
CA PRO A 136 10.07 28.70 0.58
C PRO A 136 9.38 29.88 1.30
N GLY A 137 8.83 30.86 0.58
CA GLY A 137 8.17 32.05 1.12
C GLY A 137 6.67 31.93 1.39
N ARG A 138 5.99 30.85 0.99
CA ARG A 138 4.51 30.74 1.12
C ARG A 138 4.02 30.06 2.40
N PHE A 139 4.71 30.31 3.52
CA PHE A 139 4.11 30.20 4.86
C PHE A 139 3.80 31.62 5.35
N VAL A 140 2.74 32.23 4.81
CA VAL A 140 2.11 33.36 5.48
C VAL A 140 1.12 32.79 6.46
N GLY A 141 1.57 32.63 7.70
CA GLY A 141 0.66 32.49 8.83
C GLY A 141 -0.22 33.72 8.90
N THR A 142 -1.52 33.51 9.11
CA THR A 142 -2.38 34.49 9.76
C THR A 142 -3.42 33.72 10.56
N LEU A 143 -3.14 33.68 11.86
CA LEU A 143 -4.00 33.48 13.04
C LEU A 143 -5.05 32.36 13.02
#